data_AF-A0A382AMR3-F1
#
_entry.id   AF-A0A382AMR3-F1
#
_cell.length_a   1.000
_cell.length_b   1.000
_cell.length_c   1.000
_cell.angle_alpha   90.00
_cell.angle_beta   90.00
_cell.angle_gamma   90.00
#
_symmetry.space_group_name_H-M   'P 1'
#
loop_
_entity.id
_entity.type
_entity.pdbx_description
1 polymer ?
#
loop_
_entity_poly.entity_id
_entity_poly.type
_entity_poly.pdbx_seq_one_letter_code
_entity_poly.pdbx_strand_id
1 'polypeptide(L)'
;VIVLPVGAIEQHGPHLPMSVDTVIADEVASALLNAVGGDIDLWLLPTLAVSKSNEHVWSQGTLSLSAETLLRVLDDLAACVAVTPARRLVFLNGHGGNSSLLVTACRDLRVAHDLLTFLVHPFIPPASGGPSTEEELGMGIHGGLHETALFAYLRPDQVDMEQAVRSVPEWMAANEWVRFGGSVQFGWTSRDFGPQGHIGDP
;
A
#
# COMPACT_ATOMS: atom_id res chain seq x y z
N VAL A 1 -15.39 -0.32 -15.72
CA VAL A 1 -14.61 -0.80 -14.55
C VAL A 1 -14.34 0.41 -13.68
N ILE A 2 -14.61 0.34 -12.39
CA ILE A 2 -14.26 1.42 -11.46
C ILE A 2 -13.00 1.00 -10.71
N VAL A 3 -12.01 1.88 -10.67
CA VAL A 3 -10.78 1.71 -9.89
C VAL A 3 -10.79 2.73 -8.76
N LEU A 4 -10.64 2.27 -7.52
CA LEU A 4 -10.37 3.09 -6.35
C LEU A 4 -8.90 2.94 -5.97
N PRO A 5 -8.07 3.97 -6.19
CA PRO A 5 -6.73 4.00 -5.61
C PRO A 5 -6.83 4.18 -4.10
N VAL A 6 -6.08 3.36 -3.36
CA VAL A 6 -6.04 3.38 -1.89
C VAL A 6 -4.59 3.56 -1.46
N GLY A 7 -4.29 4.73 -0.90
CA GLY A 7 -2.97 5.07 -0.36
C GLY A 7 -2.91 4.92 1.16
N ALA A 8 -1.94 5.59 1.77
CA ALA A 8 -1.86 5.85 3.20
C ALA A 8 -1.13 7.18 3.43
N ILE A 9 -1.21 7.68 4.68
CA ILE A 9 -0.41 8.79 5.20
C ILE A 9 0.38 8.27 6.39
N GLU A 10 1.66 7.98 6.16
CA GLU A 10 2.54 7.33 7.14
C GLU A 10 4.01 7.69 6.92
N GLN A 11 4.82 7.66 7.98
CA GLN A 11 6.27 7.84 7.87
C GLN A 11 6.87 6.83 6.89
N HIS A 12 7.91 7.19 6.14
CA HIS A 12 8.65 6.31 5.22
C HIS A 12 10.17 6.49 5.41
N GLY A 13 10.61 6.60 6.66
CA GLY A 13 11.96 7.04 7.01
C GLY A 13 12.14 8.56 6.86
N PRO A 14 13.36 9.06 7.09
CA PRO A 14 13.65 10.50 7.08
C PRO A 14 13.82 11.07 5.66
N HIS A 15 14.00 10.24 4.64
CA HIS A 15 14.28 10.65 3.26
C HIS A 15 13.03 10.82 2.39
N LEU A 16 11.92 10.19 2.75
CA LEU A 16 10.67 10.21 1.99
C LEU A 16 9.55 10.98 2.71
N PRO A 17 8.62 11.60 1.97
CA PRO A 17 7.46 12.26 2.56
C PRO A 17 6.41 11.24 3.02
N MET A 18 5.47 11.67 3.86
CA MET A 18 4.44 10.77 4.37
C MET A 18 3.38 10.34 3.36
N SER A 19 3.42 10.88 2.14
CA SER A 19 2.41 10.67 1.10
C SER A 19 2.82 9.64 0.04
N VAL A 20 3.91 8.88 0.26
CA VAL A 20 4.47 7.89 -0.69
C VAL A 20 3.39 7.00 -1.28
N ASP A 21 2.67 6.26 -0.44
CA ASP A 21 1.62 5.32 -0.86
C ASP A 21 0.51 5.99 -1.66
N THR A 22 0.10 7.19 -1.23
CA THR A 22 -0.95 7.97 -1.88
C THR A 22 -0.50 8.43 -3.27
N VAL A 23 0.71 8.98 -3.38
CA VAL A 23 1.26 9.45 -4.66
C VAL A 23 1.46 8.29 -5.62
N ILE A 24 2.04 7.18 -5.15
CA ILE A 24 2.26 6.00 -5.99
C ILE A 24 0.93 5.42 -6.47
N ALA A 25 -0.07 5.26 -5.60
CA ALA A 25 -1.37 4.73 -5.99
C ALA A 25 -2.05 5.63 -7.05
N ASP A 26 -2.00 6.94 -6.87
CA ASP A 26 -2.60 7.93 -7.79
C ASP A 26 -1.90 7.96 -9.16
N GLU A 27 -0.57 7.97 -9.18
CA GLU A 27 0.24 8.00 -10.41
C GLU A 27 0.09 6.70 -11.20
N VAL A 28 0.08 5.54 -10.52
CA VAL A 28 -0.12 4.25 -11.18
C VAL A 28 -1.56 4.10 -11.69
N ALA A 29 -2.56 4.62 -10.97
CA ALA A 29 -3.94 4.65 -11.46
C ALA A 29 -4.06 5.48 -12.74
N SER A 30 -3.44 6.66 -12.75
CA SER A 30 -3.41 7.57 -13.89
C SER A 30 -2.67 6.96 -15.08
N ALA A 31 -1.52 6.34 -14.85
CA ALA A 31 -0.77 5.61 -15.88
C ALA A 31 -1.59 4.43 -16.46
N LEU A 32 -2.29 3.68 -15.61
CA LEU A 32 -3.18 2.59 -16.03
C LEU A 32 -4.30 3.13 -16.94
N LEU A 33 -5.00 4.19 -16.53
CA LEU A 33 -6.06 4.81 -17.34
C LEU A 33 -5.53 5.26 -18.70
N ASN A 34 -4.36 5.90 -18.73
CA ASN A 34 -3.74 6.33 -19.99
C ASN A 34 -3.36 5.16 -20.90
N ALA A 35 -2.91 4.05 -20.32
CA ALA A 35 -2.47 2.89 -21.08
C ALA A 35 -3.63 2.06 -21.67
N VAL A 36 -4.76 1.94 -20.96
CA VAL A 36 -5.85 1.02 -21.36
C VAL A 36 -7.22 1.67 -21.52
N GLY A 37 -7.37 2.96 -21.20
CA GLY A 37 -8.67 3.65 -21.22
C GLY A 37 -9.29 3.79 -22.62
N GLY A 38 -8.48 3.62 -23.68
CA GLY A 38 -8.99 3.54 -25.06
C GLY A 38 -9.63 2.19 -25.41
N ASP A 39 -9.24 1.12 -24.70
CA ASP A 39 -9.67 -0.26 -24.97
C ASP A 39 -10.71 -0.77 -23.96
N ILE A 40 -10.66 -0.24 -22.73
CA ILE A 40 -11.50 -0.63 -21.60
C ILE A 40 -12.19 0.61 -21.06
N ASP A 41 -13.51 0.57 -20.94
CA ASP A 41 -14.29 1.57 -20.22
C ASP A 41 -13.91 1.56 -18.73
N LEU A 42 -12.93 2.37 -18.36
CA LEU A 42 -12.28 2.44 -17.05
C LEU A 42 -12.40 3.85 -16.48
N TRP A 43 -12.85 3.94 -15.22
CA TRP A 43 -13.00 5.20 -14.51
C TRP A 43 -12.27 5.12 -13.17
N LEU A 44 -11.62 6.22 -12.80
CA LEU A 44 -10.94 6.37 -11.52
C LEU A 44 -11.85 7.11 -10.55
N LEU A 45 -11.97 6.58 -9.34
CA LEU A 45 -12.43 7.37 -8.19
C LEU A 45 -11.26 8.22 -7.66
N PRO A 46 -11.53 9.29 -6.90
CA PRO A 46 -10.50 10.01 -6.18
C PRO A 46 -9.72 9.08 -5.25
N THR A 47 -8.40 9.24 -5.21
CA THR A 47 -7.53 8.45 -4.35
C THR A 47 -7.92 8.60 -2.88
N LEU A 48 -8.16 7.47 -2.20
CA LEU A 48 -8.38 7.43 -0.77
C LEU A 48 -7.03 7.53 -0.05
N ALA A 49 -6.63 8.76 0.27
CA ALA A 49 -5.31 9.05 0.85
C ALA A 49 -5.16 8.53 2.29
N VAL A 50 -6.19 8.68 3.13
CA VAL A 50 -6.16 8.20 4.53
C VAL A 50 -6.87 6.86 4.62
N SER A 51 -6.12 5.83 4.96
CA SER A 51 -6.58 4.44 5.09
C SER A 51 -6.12 3.86 6.44
N LYS A 52 -5.95 2.53 6.55
CA LYS A 52 -5.47 1.89 7.78
C LYS A 52 -3.95 1.72 7.71
N SER A 53 -3.26 2.34 8.66
CA SER A 53 -1.80 2.34 8.83
C SER A 53 -1.44 2.28 10.34
N ASN A 54 -2.08 1.36 11.06
CA ASN A 54 -1.97 1.28 12.52
C ASN A 54 -0.59 0.81 13.01
N GLU A 55 0.19 0.17 12.14
CA GLU A 55 1.58 -0.20 12.36
C GLU A 55 2.54 1.00 12.39
N HIS A 56 2.11 2.18 11.89
CA HIS A 56 2.92 3.43 11.86
C HIS A 56 2.40 4.53 12.81
N VAL A 57 1.33 4.32 13.59
CA VAL A 57 0.69 5.36 14.45
C VAL A 57 1.56 5.88 15.59
N TRP A 58 2.65 5.18 15.91
CA TRP A 58 3.63 5.67 16.88
C TRP A 58 4.42 6.88 16.34
N SER A 59 4.49 7.04 15.01
CA SER A 59 5.17 8.15 14.36
C SER A 59 4.25 9.35 14.24
N GLN A 60 4.80 10.53 14.53
CA GLN A 60 4.05 11.79 14.45
C GLN A 60 3.71 12.09 12.98
N GLY A 61 2.48 12.54 12.72
CA GLY A 61 2.01 12.87 11.37
C GLY A 61 1.29 11.73 10.65
N THR A 62 1.47 10.47 11.08
CA THR A 62 0.68 9.33 10.56
C THR A 62 -0.81 9.54 10.81
N LEU A 63 -1.62 9.37 9.77
CA LEU A 63 -3.09 9.40 9.86
C LEU A 63 -3.64 8.01 9.51
N SER A 64 -4.34 7.38 10.46
CA SER A 64 -4.90 6.04 10.28
C SER A 64 -6.37 5.99 10.67
N LEU A 65 -7.18 5.38 9.80
CA LEU A 65 -8.50 4.88 10.14
C LEU A 65 -8.38 3.56 10.91
N SER A 66 -9.42 3.25 11.69
CA SER A 66 -9.60 1.89 12.20
C SER A 66 -9.99 0.94 11.06
N ALA A 67 -9.76 -0.36 11.24
CA ALA A 67 -10.20 -1.37 10.27
C ALA A 67 -11.72 -1.31 10.02
N GLU A 68 -12.51 -1.14 11.09
CA GLU A 68 -13.97 -0.99 10.99
C GLU A 68 -14.36 0.26 10.20
N THR A 69 -13.74 1.40 10.50
CA THR A 69 -14.04 2.66 9.81
C THR A 69 -13.69 2.56 8.32
N LEU A 70 -12.54 2.01 7.97
CA LEU A 70 -12.16 1.83 6.57
C LEU A 70 -13.15 0.90 5.85
N LEU A 71 -13.54 -0.23 6.45
CA LEU A 71 -14.55 -1.12 5.86
C LEU A 71 -15.89 -0.40 5.63
N ARG A 72 -16.34 0.44 6.56
CA ARG A 72 -17.55 1.25 6.40
C ARG A 72 -17.45 2.25 5.25
N VAL A 73 -16.31 2.94 5.14
CA VAL A 73 -16.06 3.86 4.02
C VAL A 73 -16.11 3.11 2.68
N LEU A 74 -15.47 1.94 2.60
CA LEU A 74 -15.46 1.14 1.37
C LEU A 74 -16.87 0.61 1.02
N ASP A 75 -17.67 0.27 2.02
CA ASP A 75 -19.08 -0.14 1.84
C ASP A 75 -19.95 1.00 1.29
N ASP A 76 -19.85 2.20 1.86
CA ASP A 76 -20.57 3.38 1.39
C ASP A 76 -20.21 3.72 -0.07
N LEU A 77 -18.92 3.65 -0.41
CA LEU A 77 -18.44 3.86 -1.79
C LEU A 77 -18.91 2.76 -2.74
N ALA A 78 -18.88 1.50 -2.32
CA ALA A 78 -19.34 0.37 -3.12
C ALA A 78 -20.85 0.44 -3.39
N ALA A 79 -21.66 0.84 -2.40
CA ALA A 79 -23.09 1.06 -2.57
C ALA A 79 -23.37 2.13 -3.65
N CYS A 80 -22.59 3.21 -3.65
CA CYS A 80 -22.66 4.24 -4.70
C CYS A 80 -22.28 3.67 -6.08
N VAL A 81 -21.25 2.82 -6.16
CA VAL A 81 -20.85 2.18 -7.42
C VAL A 81 -21.91 1.18 -7.91
N ALA A 82 -22.56 0.45 -7.00
CA ALA A 82 -23.51 -0.62 -7.31
C ALA A 82 -24.77 -0.13 -8.03
N VAL A 83 -25.18 1.13 -7.81
CA VAL A 83 -26.32 1.73 -8.51
C VAL A 83 -25.98 2.23 -9.92
N THR A 84 -24.71 2.14 -10.34
CA THR A 84 -24.27 2.48 -11.70
C THR A 84 -24.29 1.26 -12.63
N PRO A 85 -24.05 1.44 -13.94
CA PRO A 85 -23.82 0.31 -14.86
C PRO A 85 -22.52 -0.47 -14.59
N ALA A 86 -21.62 0.04 -13.74
CA ALA A 86 -20.40 -0.68 -13.42
C ALA A 86 -20.69 -2.01 -12.72
N ARG A 87 -19.88 -3.03 -13.05
CA ARG A 87 -19.96 -4.36 -12.45
C ARG A 87 -18.67 -4.82 -11.79
N ARG A 88 -17.59 -4.05 -11.97
CA ARG A 88 -16.25 -4.37 -11.45
C ARG A 88 -15.73 -3.19 -10.65
N LEU A 89 -15.37 -3.45 -9.39
CA LEU A 89 -14.70 -2.52 -8.49
C LEU A 89 -13.30 -3.07 -8.19
N VAL A 90 -12.28 -2.30 -8.52
CA VAL A 90 -10.87 -2.67 -8.32
C VAL A 90 -10.28 -1.74 -7.27
N PHE A 91 -9.71 -2.30 -6.20
CA PHE A 91 -8.87 -1.56 -5.28
C PHE A 91 -7.42 -1.62 -5.76
N LEU A 92 -6.86 -0.48 -6.16
CA LEU A 92 -5.42 -0.35 -6.44
C LEU A 92 -4.73 0.11 -5.16
N ASN A 93 -4.12 -0.82 -4.45
CA ASN A 93 -3.60 -0.60 -3.12
C ASN A 93 -2.11 -0.25 -3.13
N GLY A 94 -1.78 0.98 -2.74
CA GLY A 94 -0.41 1.46 -2.57
C GLY A 94 0.22 1.09 -1.23
N HIS A 95 -0.57 0.68 -0.23
CA HIS A 95 -0.08 0.48 1.15
C HIS A 95 -0.14 -0.98 1.60
N GLY A 96 0.99 -1.55 2.03
CA GLY A 96 1.08 -2.96 2.45
C GLY A 96 0.08 -3.36 3.55
N GLY A 97 -0.11 -2.52 4.56
CA GLY A 97 -0.97 -2.76 5.74
C GLY A 97 -2.47 -2.88 5.48
N ASN A 98 -2.91 -2.50 4.28
CA ASN A 98 -4.29 -2.64 3.84
C ASN A 98 -4.58 -3.99 3.18
N SER A 99 -3.57 -4.77 2.78
CA SER A 99 -3.73 -5.93 1.88
C SER A 99 -4.76 -6.95 2.40
N SER A 100 -4.61 -7.40 3.65
CA SER A 100 -5.53 -8.39 4.25
C SER A 100 -6.95 -7.84 4.45
N LEU A 101 -7.05 -6.56 4.81
CA LEU A 101 -8.32 -5.89 5.03
C LEU A 101 -9.07 -5.67 3.71
N LEU A 102 -8.37 -5.31 2.63
CA LEU A 102 -8.96 -5.13 1.30
C LEU A 102 -9.36 -6.47 0.67
N VAL A 103 -8.63 -7.56 0.92
CA VAL A 103 -9.10 -8.91 0.55
C VAL A 103 -10.41 -9.25 1.25
N THR A 104 -10.54 -8.89 2.53
CA THR A 104 -11.79 -9.07 3.29
C THR A 104 -12.90 -8.22 2.69
N ALA A 105 -12.65 -6.93 2.45
CA ALA A 105 -13.59 -6.01 1.80
C ALA A 105 -14.07 -6.53 0.44
N CYS A 106 -13.17 -7.07 -0.40
CA CYS A 106 -13.56 -7.65 -1.67
C CYS A 106 -14.68 -8.68 -1.51
N ARG A 107 -14.54 -9.62 -0.57
CA ARG A 107 -15.55 -10.66 -0.37
C ARG A 107 -16.86 -10.10 0.18
N ASP A 108 -16.77 -9.23 1.17
CA ASP A 108 -17.95 -8.67 1.84
C ASP A 108 -18.78 -7.82 0.86
N LEU A 109 -18.12 -6.95 0.10
CA LEU A 109 -18.77 -6.08 -0.89
C LEU A 109 -19.33 -6.87 -2.08
N ARG A 110 -18.68 -7.96 -2.49
CA ARG A 110 -19.22 -8.87 -3.51
C ARG A 110 -20.56 -9.45 -3.07
N VAL A 111 -20.65 -9.90 -1.82
CA VAL A 111 -21.86 -10.48 -1.25
C VAL A 111 -22.94 -9.42 -1.03
N ALA A 112 -22.57 -8.24 -0.53
CA ALA A 112 -23.52 -7.18 -0.20
C ALA A 112 -24.11 -6.48 -1.43
N HIS A 113 -23.31 -6.25 -2.47
CA HIS A 113 -23.66 -5.35 -3.59
C HIS A 113 -23.67 -6.00 -4.97
N ASP A 114 -23.41 -7.30 -5.07
CA ASP A 114 -23.28 -8.05 -6.33
C ASP A 114 -22.24 -7.44 -7.31
N LEU A 115 -21.24 -6.75 -6.79
CA LEU A 115 -20.08 -6.24 -7.55
C LEU A 115 -19.00 -7.31 -7.68
N LEU A 116 -18.36 -7.46 -8.84
CA LEU A 116 -17.11 -8.21 -8.95
C LEU A 116 -15.98 -7.35 -8.39
N THR A 117 -15.32 -7.83 -7.35
CA THR A 117 -14.32 -7.05 -6.60
C THR A 117 -12.92 -7.65 -6.77
N PHE A 118 -11.92 -6.77 -6.88
CA PHE A 118 -10.53 -7.16 -7.12
C PHE A 118 -9.58 -6.30 -6.29
N LEU A 119 -8.48 -6.90 -5.85
CA LEU A 119 -7.34 -6.21 -5.25
C LEU A 119 -6.15 -6.34 -6.19
N VAL A 120 -5.52 -5.21 -6.49
CA VAL A 120 -4.26 -5.13 -7.24
C VAL A 120 -3.31 -4.18 -6.54
N HIS A 121 -2.02 -4.32 -6.81
CA HIS A 121 -0.97 -3.48 -6.24
C HIS A 121 -0.08 -2.92 -7.35
N PRO A 122 0.50 -1.72 -7.19
CA PRO A 122 1.59 -1.23 -8.05
C PRO A 122 2.75 -2.22 -8.15
N PHE A 123 3.12 -2.78 -7.00
CA PHE A 123 4.07 -3.87 -6.83
C PHE A 123 3.55 -4.75 -5.70
N ILE A 124 3.66 -6.07 -5.86
CA ILE A 124 3.28 -6.99 -4.78
C ILE A 124 4.32 -6.81 -3.65
N PRO A 125 3.92 -6.55 -2.39
CA PRO A 125 4.87 -6.44 -1.29
C PRO A 125 5.59 -7.77 -1.04
N PRO A 126 6.87 -7.77 -0.62
CA PRO A 126 7.58 -9.00 -0.25
C PRO A 126 6.86 -9.84 0.82
N ALA A 127 6.20 -9.16 1.78
CA ALA A 127 5.40 -9.81 2.81
C ALA A 127 4.23 -10.65 2.25
N SER A 128 3.80 -10.37 1.01
CA SER A 128 2.74 -11.05 0.27
C SER A 128 3.26 -11.90 -0.90
N GLY A 129 4.57 -12.19 -0.92
CA GLY A 129 5.21 -13.01 -1.96
C GLY A 129 5.72 -12.23 -3.18
N GLY A 130 5.83 -10.91 -3.08
CA GLY A 130 6.49 -10.10 -4.09
C GLY A 130 8.02 -10.13 -4.02
N PRO A 131 8.71 -9.54 -5.01
CA PRO A 131 10.17 -9.49 -5.03
C PRO A 131 10.73 -8.42 -4.09
N SER A 132 11.92 -8.66 -3.54
CA SER A 132 12.81 -7.65 -2.93
C SER A 132 14.25 -8.05 -3.26
N THR A 133 15.17 -7.10 -3.16
CA THR A 133 16.56 -7.33 -3.60
C THR A 133 17.33 -8.23 -2.64
N GLU A 134 18.48 -8.72 -3.11
CA GLU A 134 19.41 -9.46 -2.24
C GLU A 134 19.96 -8.58 -1.12
N GLU A 135 20.22 -7.29 -1.38
CA GLU A 135 20.71 -6.34 -0.36
C GLU A 135 19.72 -6.11 0.79
N GLU A 136 18.42 -6.18 0.48
CA GLU A 136 17.31 -6.03 1.42
C GLU A 136 16.90 -7.35 2.09
N LEU A 137 17.53 -8.47 1.73
CA LEU A 137 17.27 -9.80 2.29
C LEU A 137 15.79 -10.22 2.20
N GLY A 138 15.07 -9.77 1.17
CA GLY A 138 13.64 -10.02 1.00
C GLY A 138 12.73 -9.24 1.95
N MET A 139 13.25 -8.25 2.67
CA MET A 139 12.54 -7.49 3.71
C MET A 139 12.37 -6.00 3.37
N GLY A 140 12.67 -5.58 2.14
CA GLY A 140 12.37 -4.24 1.64
C GLY A 140 10.88 -4.02 1.47
N ILE A 141 10.19 -3.75 2.58
CA ILE A 141 8.72 -3.69 2.61
C ILE A 141 8.18 -2.29 2.84
N HIS A 142 9.03 -1.33 3.22
CA HIS A 142 8.59 0.02 3.59
C HIS A 142 9.76 1.03 3.62
N GLY A 143 9.71 2.09 2.82
CA GLY A 143 10.77 3.07 2.62
C GLY A 143 12.07 2.50 2.04
N GLY A 144 11.99 1.30 1.44
CA GLY A 144 13.14 0.62 0.81
C GLY A 144 13.37 1.05 -0.64
N LEU A 145 14.15 0.25 -1.38
CA LEU A 145 14.60 0.58 -2.73
C LEU A 145 13.43 0.88 -3.69
N HIS A 146 12.42 0.02 -3.71
CA HIS A 146 11.32 0.13 -4.69
C HIS A 146 10.51 1.41 -4.53
N GLU A 147 10.13 1.74 -3.28
CA GLU A 147 9.38 2.95 -2.97
C GLU A 147 10.24 4.20 -3.19
N THR A 148 11.49 4.17 -2.73
CA THR A 148 12.42 5.30 -2.88
C THR A 148 12.70 5.59 -4.36
N ALA A 149 13.04 4.57 -5.15
CA ALA A 149 13.33 4.73 -6.57
C ALA A 149 12.11 5.21 -7.37
N LEU A 150 10.93 4.63 -7.11
CA LEU A 150 9.70 5.04 -7.79
C LEU A 150 9.31 6.46 -7.40
N PHE A 151 9.37 6.80 -6.11
CA PHE A 151 9.02 8.13 -5.64
C PHE A 151 10.01 9.19 -6.14
N ALA A 152 11.32 8.88 -6.16
CA ALA A 152 12.34 9.76 -6.72
C ALA A 152 12.15 9.98 -8.24
N TYR A 153 11.66 8.98 -8.97
CA TYR A 153 11.27 9.17 -10.38
C TYR A 153 10.06 10.09 -10.52
N LEU A 154 9.03 9.92 -9.68
CA LEU A 154 7.79 10.68 -9.77
C LEU A 154 7.92 12.12 -9.27
N ARG A 155 8.69 12.33 -8.18
CA ARG A 155 8.81 13.58 -7.42
C ARG A 155 10.24 13.75 -6.88
N PRO A 156 11.26 13.92 -7.74
CA PRO A 156 12.67 13.96 -7.32
C PRO A 156 12.96 15.06 -6.29
N ASP A 157 12.28 16.21 -6.38
CA ASP A 157 12.48 17.35 -5.47
C ASP A 157 11.91 17.13 -4.06
N GLN A 158 11.26 15.99 -3.81
CA GLN A 158 10.63 15.64 -2.53
C GLN A 158 11.31 14.45 -1.84
N VAL A 159 12.48 14.03 -2.33
CA VAL A 159 13.27 12.96 -1.72
C VAL A 159 14.62 13.52 -1.30
N ASP A 160 14.99 13.29 -0.03
CA ASP A 160 16.30 13.65 0.48
C ASP A 160 17.21 12.42 0.54
N MET A 161 17.91 12.15 -0.56
CA MET A 161 18.82 11.00 -0.66
C MET A 161 20.02 11.09 0.30
N GLU A 162 20.35 12.24 0.88
CA GLU A 162 21.38 12.32 1.93
C GLU A 162 20.92 11.64 3.23
N GLN A 163 19.60 11.53 3.43
CA GLN A 163 18.98 10.86 4.57
C GLN A 163 18.56 9.41 4.25
N ALA A 164 18.72 8.95 3.01
CA ALA A 164 18.42 7.59 2.58
C ALA A 164 19.48 6.62 3.15
N VAL A 165 19.19 6.05 4.31
CA VAL A 165 20.10 5.16 5.05
C VAL A 165 19.50 3.77 5.14
N ARG A 166 20.30 2.74 4.84
CA ARG A 166 19.92 1.33 4.99
C ARG A 166 19.37 1.01 6.39
N SER A 167 18.22 0.36 6.45
CA SER A 167 17.58 -0.15 7.66
C SER A 167 16.98 -1.53 7.39
N VAL A 168 17.79 -2.58 7.46
CA VAL A 168 17.37 -3.96 7.19
C VAL A 168 17.52 -4.79 8.47
N PRO A 169 16.47 -5.45 8.98
CA PRO A 169 16.52 -6.19 10.24
C PRO A 169 17.16 -7.57 10.06
N GLU A 170 18.49 -7.63 9.97
CA GLU A 170 19.27 -8.86 9.72
C GLU A 170 18.97 -10.00 10.70
N TRP A 171 18.67 -9.66 11.96
CA TRP A 171 18.27 -10.62 13.00
C TRP A 171 16.97 -11.37 12.65
N MET A 172 16.08 -10.76 11.86
CA MET A 172 14.85 -11.39 11.37
C MET A 172 15.11 -12.25 10.13
N ALA A 173 16.03 -11.84 9.25
CA ALA A 173 16.44 -12.68 8.12
C ALA A 173 17.01 -14.03 8.57
N ALA A 174 17.71 -14.05 9.71
CA ALA A 174 18.22 -15.28 10.33
C ALA A 174 17.13 -16.17 10.96
N ASN A 175 15.89 -15.70 11.07
CA ASN A 175 14.79 -16.45 11.67
C ASN A 175 14.08 -17.33 10.63
N GLU A 176 14.14 -18.65 10.80
CA GLU A 176 13.52 -19.61 9.88
C GLU A 176 12.00 -19.65 9.99
N TRP A 177 11.44 -19.29 11.15
CA TRP A 177 10.03 -19.51 11.47
C TRP A 177 9.20 -18.24 11.34
N VAL A 178 9.69 -17.14 11.90
CA VAL A 178 8.97 -15.85 12.00
C VAL A 178 9.71 -14.78 11.22
N ARG A 179 9.19 -14.42 10.05
CA ARG A 179 9.73 -13.40 9.15
C ARG A 179 8.66 -12.90 8.18
N PHE A 180 8.88 -11.74 7.57
CA PHE A 180 8.03 -11.26 6.48
C PHE A 180 7.99 -12.27 5.33
N GLY A 181 6.80 -12.51 4.77
CA GLY A 181 6.59 -13.51 3.72
C GLY A 181 6.81 -14.96 4.17
N GLY A 182 7.04 -15.21 5.46
CA GLY A 182 7.17 -16.55 6.04
C GLY A 182 5.84 -17.26 6.27
N SER A 183 5.92 -18.53 6.67
CA SER A 183 4.74 -19.35 7.01
C SER A 183 4.07 -18.95 8.32
N VAL A 184 4.80 -18.25 9.21
CA VAL A 184 4.26 -17.70 10.46
C VAL A 184 4.14 -16.20 10.32
N GLN A 185 2.90 -15.73 10.30
CA GLN A 185 2.55 -14.32 10.34
C GLN A 185 2.53 -13.83 11.79
N PHE A 186 2.86 -12.56 12.02
CA PHE A 186 2.95 -11.97 13.35
C PHE A 186 2.46 -10.52 13.33
N GLY A 187 1.99 -10.03 14.47
CA GLY A 187 1.67 -8.61 14.64
C GLY A 187 2.94 -7.81 14.90
N TRP A 188 3.10 -6.70 14.21
CA TRP A 188 4.29 -5.84 14.29
C TRP A 188 3.91 -4.38 14.14
N THR A 189 4.82 -3.51 14.55
CA THR A 189 4.82 -2.07 14.26
C THR A 189 6.15 -1.69 13.63
N SER A 190 6.18 -0.66 12.78
CA SER A 190 7.45 -0.25 12.14
C SER A 190 8.54 0.12 13.16
N ARG A 191 8.16 0.52 14.38
CA ARG A 191 9.09 0.81 15.48
C ARG A 191 9.87 -0.40 15.97
N ASP A 192 9.36 -1.62 15.76
CA ASP A 192 10.05 -2.86 16.15
C ASP A 192 11.36 -3.04 15.37
N PHE A 193 11.52 -2.34 14.24
CA PHE A 193 12.65 -2.46 13.32
C PHE A 193 13.59 -1.26 13.32
N GLY A 194 13.29 -0.23 14.11
CA GLY A 194 14.15 0.93 14.26
C GLY A 194 13.38 2.21 14.62
N PRO A 195 14.08 3.25 15.11
CA PRO A 195 13.44 4.50 15.50
C PRO A 195 12.93 5.33 14.32
N GLN A 196 13.46 5.08 13.11
CA GLN A 196 13.06 5.77 11.87
C GLN A 196 11.91 5.06 11.16
N GLY A 197 11.67 3.78 11.45
CA GLY A 197 10.51 3.04 10.99
C GLY A 197 10.55 2.49 9.56
N HIS A 198 11.46 2.95 8.70
CA HIS A 198 11.68 2.31 7.39
C HIS A 198 12.44 0.98 7.51
N ILE A 199 12.13 0.07 6.58
CA ILE A 199 12.57 -1.32 6.51
C ILE A 199 12.97 -1.61 5.05
N GLY A 200 14.25 -1.44 4.74
CA GLY A 200 14.80 -1.61 3.40
C GLY A 200 16.13 -0.88 3.21
N ASP A 201 16.62 -0.87 1.97
CA ASP A 201 17.85 -0.18 1.55
C ASP A 201 17.50 0.83 0.43
N PRO A 202 17.22 2.10 0.80
CA PRO A 202 16.65 3.09 -0.11
C PRO A 202 17.56 3.57 -1.24
#